data_AF-A0A3E0KFQ2-F1
#
_entry.id   AF-A0A3E0KFQ2-F1
#
_cell.length_a   1.000
_cell.length_b   1.000
_cell.length_c   1.000
_cell.angle_alpha   90.00
_cell.angle_beta   90.00
_cell.angle_gamma   90.00
#
_symmetry.space_group_name_H-M   'P 1'
#
loop_
_entity.id
_entity.type
_entity.pdbx_description
1 polymer ?
#
loop_
_entity_poly.entity_id
_entity_poly.type
_entity_poly.pdbx_seq_one_letter_code
_entity_poly.pdbx_strand_id
1 'polypeptide(L)'
;MSPLLLEQLGLKPGSRVVLWAGRRRLPVRVDLLWPRPLADPHPDRHGDPSRSFVVRVSPELMHRAALPRGVPLMMMRSGGDVHVGPFVGIYCQRYPGPSLYGPQTAFFRRLIRLGRTMNMCVYVFEARDVDTARGVIHGVTWEEGRGWVRRRFPLPHVLYDRGMVNGRVMRIQNWLRRRGVQQFNAWVGSKWWVYRQMAKVPELARYIPETVVLRRTADLAAMLRRHGTVYVKAAGGGKGIGIWLITADGRGGCVYRYTDARCRIHGGRTRDLSGIVGMLLSRPRRPWLIQPKIDLLRHRGRIFDVRVLVQRDGEGVLRVTGTGARVGRRGSFVSNIYGGGDARRLEPLLQEELGLDADQAAAMRREIEGVALAVA
;
A
#
# COMPACT_ATOMS: atom_id res chain seq x y z
N MET A 1 -9.40 15.16 -34.89
CA MET A 1 -8.32 15.77 -34.09
C MET A 1 -7.94 17.10 -34.72
N SER A 2 -7.36 18.05 -33.96
CA SER A 2 -6.83 19.29 -34.57
C SER A 2 -5.64 18.97 -35.49
N PRO A 3 -5.33 19.83 -36.48
CA PRO A 3 -4.17 19.65 -37.34
C PRO A 3 -2.85 19.48 -36.57
N LEU A 4 -2.60 20.34 -35.57
CA LEU A 4 -1.38 20.30 -34.75
C LEU A 4 -1.23 18.96 -33.99
N LEU A 5 -2.32 18.41 -33.43
CA LEU A 5 -2.26 17.11 -32.75
C LEU A 5 -1.99 15.96 -33.74
N LEU A 6 -2.57 16.02 -34.94
CA LEU A 6 -2.31 15.03 -35.97
C LEU A 6 -0.84 15.04 -36.38
N GLU A 7 -0.26 16.22 -36.56
CA GLU A 7 1.16 16.39 -36.86
C GLU A 7 2.05 15.85 -35.73
N GLN A 8 1.78 16.22 -34.47
CA GLN A 8 2.54 15.72 -33.31
C GLN A 8 2.47 14.19 -33.16
N LEU A 9 1.34 13.58 -33.53
CA LEU A 9 1.19 12.13 -33.54
C LEU A 9 1.62 11.51 -34.89
N GLY A 10 2.01 12.29 -35.90
CA GLY A 10 2.33 11.81 -37.25
C GLY A 10 1.17 11.08 -37.96
N LEU A 11 -0.07 11.42 -37.64
CA LEU A 11 -1.28 10.81 -38.19
C LEU A 11 -1.80 11.60 -39.39
N LYS A 12 -2.37 10.89 -40.37
CA LYS A 12 -3.04 11.53 -41.52
C LYS A 12 -4.56 11.47 -41.33
N PRO A 13 -5.32 12.50 -41.72
CA PRO A 13 -6.77 12.43 -41.80
C PRO A 13 -7.20 11.26 -42.70
N GLY A 14 -8.27 10.55 -42.33
CA GLY A 14 -8.74 9.33 -42.99
C GLY A 14 -7.97 8.05 -42.64
N SER A 15 -6.82 8.15 -41.96
CA SER A 15 -6.03 6.96 -41.61
C SER A 15 -6.76 6.05 -40.62
N ARG A 16 -6.51 4.74 -40.75
CA ARG A 16 -6.96 3.72 -39.79
C ARG A 16 -5.80 3.38 -38.87
N VAL A 17 -6.04 3.51 -37.57
CA VAL A 17 -5.08 3.14 -36.53
C VAL A 17 -5.76 2.33 -35.46
N VAL A 18 -4.98 1.74 -34.58
CA VAL A 18 -5.50 1.08 -33.39
C VAL A 18 -5.40 2.02 -32.20
N LEU A 19 -6.52 2.24 -31.52
CA LEU A 19 -6.59 2.93 -30.25
C LEU A 19 -6.51 1.93 -29.09
N TRP A 20 -5.55 2.15 -28.19
CA TRP A 20 -5.43 1.46 -26.92
C TRP A 20 -5.99 2.32 -25.79
N ALA A 21 -7.07 1.87 -25.17
CA ALA A 21 -7.59 2.45 -23.94
C ALA A 21 -7.37 1.47 -22.80
N GLY A 22 -6.33 1.70 -21.99
CA GLY A 22 -5.90 0.71 -21.01
C GLY A 22 -5.39 -0.54 -21.70
N ARG A 23 -6.05 -1.67 -21.44
CA ARG A 23 -5.74 -2.98 -22.06
C ARG A 23 -6.69 -3.34 -23.21
N ARG A 24 -7.49 -2.39 -23.69
CA ARG A 24 -8.47 -2.61 -24.75
C ARG A 24 -7.95 -2.05 -26.07
N ARG A 25 -8.01 -2.87 -27.11
CA ARG A 25 -7.57 -2.56 -28.47
C ARG A 25 -8.78 -2.33 -29.38
N LEU A 26 -8.86 -1.18 -30.05
CA LEU A 26 -9.99 -0.81 -30.90
C LEU A 26 -9.49 -0.21 -32.22
N PRO A 27 -9.81 -0.79 -33.39
CA PRO A 27 -9.54 -0.12 -34.66
C PRO A 27 -10.42 1.13 -34.79
N VAL A 28 -9.82 2.25 -35.18
CA VAL A 28 -10.48 3.56 -35.31
C VAL A 28 -10.03 4.26 -36.60
N ARG A 29 -10.92 5.10 -37.13
CA ARG A 29 -10.58 6.06 -38.19
C ARG A 29 -10.30 7.41 -37.54
N VAL A 30 -9.25 8.09 -38.00
CA VAL A 30 -8.86 9.41 -37.51
C VAL A 30 -9.21 10.45 -38.56
N ASP A 31 -10.05 11.42 -38.22
CA ASP A 31 -10.43 12.52 -39.13
C ASP A 31 -10.12 13.90 -38.52
N LEU A 32 -10.09 14.93 -39.37
CA LEU A 32 -9.89 16.32 -38.96
C LEU A 32 -11.07 16.85 -38.16
N LEU A 33 -10.75 17.62 -37.12
CA LEU A 33 -11.73 18.39 -36.38
C LEU A 33 -11.88 19.76 -37.05
N TRP A 34 -13.00 20.03 -37.73
CA TRP A 34 -13.28 21.29 -38.42
C TRP A 34 -14.73 21.75 -38.23
N PRO A 35 -15.04 23.07 -38.14
CA PRO A 35 -14.27 24.19 -37.61
C PRO A 35 -14.87 24.66 -36.28
N ARG A 36 -14.12 24.54 -35.19
CA ARG A 36 -14.26 25.30 -33.93
C ARG A 36 -13.24 24.71 -32.97
N PRO A 37 -12.18 25.42 -32.59
CA PRO A 37 -11.53 25.12 -31.34
C PRO A 37 -12.57 25.43 -30.26
N LEU A 38 -13.14 24.41 -29.63
CA LEU A 38 -13.73 24.63 -28.32
C LEU A 38 -12.59 25.15 -27.46
N ALA A 39 -12.75 26.35 -26.90
CA ALA A 39 -11.84 26.85 -25.88
C ALA A 39 -11.62 25.74 -24.86
N ASP A 40 -10.36 25.43 -24.55
CA ASP A 40 -10.06 24.42 -23.56
C ASP A 40 -10.63 24.88 -22.21
N PRO A 41 -11.60 24.16 -21.62
CA PRO A 41 -12.13 24.54 -20.31
C PRO A 41 -11.12 24.32 -19.18
N HIS A 42 -9.97 23.68 -19.45
CA HIS A 42 -8.93 23.37 -18.48
C HIS A 42 -7.53 23.57 -19.08
N PRO A 43 -6.95 24.79 -19.04
CA PRO A 43 -5.58 25.01 -19.47
C PRO A 43 -4.62 24.08 -18.72
N ASP A 44 -3.52 23.72 -19.40
CA ASP A 44 -2.50 22.87 -18.81
C ASP A 44 -1.92 23.49 -17.51
N ARG A 45 -1.16 22.68 -16.77
CA ARG A 45 -0.54 23.12 -15.50
C ARG A 45 0.45 24.27 -15.64
N HIS A 46 0.84 24.62 -16.87
CA HIS A 46 1.82 25.64 -17.20
C HIS A 46 1.20 26.88 -17.86
N GLY A 47 -0.12 26.92 -18.06
CA GLY A 47 -0.81 28.00 -18.76
C GLY A 47 -0.47 28.09 -20.24
N ASP A 48 0.09 27.03 -20.83
CA ASP A 48 0.47 26.96 -22.24
C ASP A 48 -0.64 26.25 -23.05
N PRO A 49 -1.53 27.01 -23.73
CA PRO A 49 -2.60 26.45 -24.54
C PRO A 49 -2.10 25.63 -25.75
N SER A 50 -0.80 25.61 -26.05
CA SER A 50 -0.22 24.78 -27.12
C SER A 50 -0.03 23.31 -26.74
N ARG A 51 -0.20 22.94 -25.45
CA ARG A 51 0.09 21.59 -24.91
C ARG A 51 -1.14 20.77 -24.54
N SER A 52 -2.34 21.33 -24.58
CA SER A 52 -3.59 20.64 -24.32
C SER A 52 -4.47 20.57 -25.57
N PHE A 53 -4.90 19.37 -25.92
CA PHE A 53 -5.67 19.12 -27.13
C PHE A 53 -7.06 18.58 -26.84
N VAL A 54 -8.07 19.19 -27.47
CA VAL A 54 -9.44 18.66 -27.45
C VAL A 54 -9.59 17.59 -28.54
N VAL A 55 -9.78 16.34 -28.10
CA VAL A 55 -10.10 15.22 -29.00
C VAL A 55 -11.59 14.91 -28.91
N ARG A 56 -12.31 15.03 -30.03
CA ARG A 56 -13.68 14.49 -30.13
C ARG A 56 -13.62 13.01 -30.47
N VAL A 57 -14.40 12.24 -29.72
CA VAL A 57 -14.51 10.79 -29.81
C VAL A 57 -15.98 10.47 -30.02
N SER A 58 -16.32 9.57 -30.96
CA SER A 58 -17.71 9.20 -31.19
C SER A 58 -18.34 8.60 -29.93
N PRO A 59 -19.65 8.76 -29.69
CA PRO A 59 -20.32 8.15 -28.54
C PRO A 59 -20.11 6.63 -28.48
N GLU A 60 -20.12 5.96 -29.63
CA GLU A 60 -19.86 4.53 -29.75
C GLU A 60 -18.44 4.18 -29.28
N LEU A 61 -17.42 4.92 -29.75
CA LEU A 61 -16.03 4.68 -29.35
C LEU A 61 -15.81 5.00 -27.88
N MET A 62 -16.39 6.08 -27.35
CA MET A 62 -16.39 6.37 -25.90
C MET A 62 -16.97 5.22 -25.09
N HIS A 63 -18.09 4.64 -25.56
CA HIS A 63 -18.70 3.48 -24.93
C HIS A 63 -17.77 2.26 -25.02
N ARG A 64 -17.35 1.88 -26.22
CA ARG A 64 -16.52 0.69 -26.46
C ARG A 64 -15.15 0.77 -25.80
N ALA A 65 -14.54 1.95 -25.70
CA ALA A 65 -13.27 2.16 -25.02
C ALA A 65 -13.40 2.36 -23.51
N ALA A 66 -14.63 2.53 -23.01
CA ALA A 66 -14.95 2.88 -21.62
C ALA A 66 -14.20 4.15 -21.14
N LEU A 67 -14.02 5.13 -22.02
CA LEU A 67 -13.27 6.34 -21.70
C LEU A 67 -14.09 7.26 -20.78
N PRO A 68 -13.48 7.81 -19.72
CA PRO A 68 -14.15 8.75 -18.84
C PRO A 68 -14.24 10.15 -19.48
N ARG A 69 -15.44 10.74 -19.50
CA ARG A 69 -15.64 12.14 -19.94
C ARG A 69 -15.00 13.14 -18.99
N GLY A 70 -14.34 14.18 -19.48
CA GLY A 70 -13.82 15.29 -18.65
C GLY A 70 -12.66 14.91 -17.73
N VAL A 71 -11.96 13.82 -18.05
CA VAL A 71 -10.70 13.44 -17.40
C VAL A 71 -9.58 13.69 -18.40
N PRO A 72 -8.58 14.52 -18.06
CA PRO A 72 -7.42 14.69 -18.93
C PRO A 72 -6.65 13.37 -19.01
N LEU A 73 -6.25 13.02 -20.22
CA LEU A 73 -5.51 11.80 -20.54
C LEU A 73 -4.34 12.15 -21.43
N MET A 74 -3.20 11.50 -21.20
CA MET A 74 -2.09 11.52 -22.16
C MET A 74 -2.48 10.68 -23.37
N MET A 75 -2.05 11.15 -24.55
CA MET A 75 -2.12 10.43 -25.80
C MET A 75 -0.71 10.27 -26.34
N MET A 76 -0.32 9.05 -26.69
CA MET A 76 1.01 8.74 -27.22
C MET A 76 0.88 7.84 -28.44
N ARG A 77 1.81 7.94 -29.38
CA ARG A 77 1.93 6.99 -30.48
C ARG A 77 3.10 6.04 -30.25
N SER A 78 2.87 4.75 -30.46
CA SER A 78 3.91 3.73 -30.36
C SER A 78 3.61 2.59 -31.33
N GLY A 79 4.60 2.17 -32.14
CA GLY A 79 4.43 1.08 -33.09
C GLY A 79 3.31 1.29 -34.13
N GLY A 80 2.97 2.54 -34.45
CA GLY A 80 1.84 2.89 -35.34
C GLY A 80 0.48 3.02 -34.63
N ASP A 81 0.37 2.53 -33.39
CA ASP A 81 -0.84 2.57 -32.59
C ASP A 81 -0.91 3.83 -31.71
N VAL A 82 -2.13 4.24 -31.35
CA VAL A 82 -2.40 5.36 -30.45
C VAL A 82 -2.80 4.83 -29.08
N HIS A 83 -2.12 5.25 -28.04
CA HIS A 83 -2.40 4.88 -26.66
C HIS A 83 -2.97 6.06 -25.89
N VAL A 84 -4.05 5.83 -25.14
CA VAL A 84 -4.62 6.82 -24.21
C VAL A 84 -4.53 6.33 -22.76
N GLY A 85 -4.13 7.22 -21.85
CA GLY A 85 -3.91 6.88 -20.45
C GLY A 85 -2.81 7.75 -19.82
N PRO A 86 -2.10 7.27 -18.78
CA PRO A 86 -2.29 5.97 -18.15
C PRO A 86 -3.54 5.93 -17.24
N PHE A 87 -4.18 4.77 -17.18
CA PHE A 87 -5.19 4.44 -16.18
C PHE A 87 -4.55 3.79 -14.97
N VAL A 88 -4.79 4.35 -13.78
CA VAL A 88 -4.34 3.82 -12.48
C VAL A 88 -5.56 3.40 -11.69
N GLY A 89 -5.66 2.10 -11.42
CA GLY A 89 -6.71 1.53 -10.61
C GLY A 89 -6.23 1.35 -9.18
N ILE A 90 -6.90 1.96 -8.21
CA ILE A 90 -6.66 1.74 -6.79
C ILE A 90 -7.66 0.70 -6.29
N TYR A 91 -7.18 -0.46 -5.88
CA TYR A 91 -8.02 -1.47 -5.26
C TYR A 91 -8.22 -1.15 -3.77
N CYS A 92 -9.45 -0.95 -3.32
CA CYS A 92 -9.77 -0.75 -1.90
C CYS A 92 -11.24 -1.08 -1.60
N GLN A 93 -11.51 -1.71 -0.45
CA GLN A 93 -12.89 -1.87 0.04
C GLN A 93 -13.48 -0.53 0.48
N ARG A 94 -14.76 -0.30 0.16
CA ARG A 94 -15.54 0.79 0.74
C ARG A 94 -15.90 0.46 2.19
N TYR A 95 -15.97 1.49 3.02
CA TYR A 95 -16.38 1.39 4.41
C TYR A 95 -17.85 1.80 4.56
N PRO A 96 -18.61 1.13 5.44
CA PRO A 96 -19.91 1.66 5.88
C PRO A 96 -19.66 2.93 6.71
N GLY A 97 -20.20 4.06 6.27
CA GLY A 97 -20.07 5.34 6.97
C GLY A 97 -19.97 6.56 6.04
N PRO A 98 -19.81 7.77 6.60
CA PRO A 98 -19.79 9.02 5.83
C PRO A 98 -18.54 9.16 4.95
N SER A 99 -17.46 8.45 5.29
CA SER A 99 -16.21 8.44 4.55
C SER A 99 -16.08 7.14 3.74
N LEU A 100 -16.23 7.24 2.43
CA LEU A 100 -16.31 6.11 1.49
C LEU A 100 -15.16 5.09 1.65
N TYR A 101 -13.96 5.55 2.01
CA TYR A 101 -12.76 4.71 2.22
C TYR A 101 -12.13 4.90 3.61
N GLY A 102 -12.91 5.35 4.60
CA GLY A 102 -12.46 5.55 5.98
C GLY A 102 -11.26 6.52 6.07
N PRO A 103 -10.18 6.16 6.79
CA PRO A 103 -8.97 6.99 6.90
C PRO A 103 -8.23 7.23 5.57
N GLN A 104 -8.50 6.43 4.53
CA GLN A 104 -7.83 6.55 3.22
C GLN A 104 -8.50 7.53 2.27
N THR A 105 -9.71 8.01 2.58
CA THR A 105 -10.50 8.88 1.70
C THR A 105 -9.75 10.14 1.27
N ALA A 106 -9.14 10.86 2.23
CA ALA A 106 -8.38 12.07 1.92
C ALA A 106 -7.14 11.78 1.06
N PHE A 107 -6.48 10.65 1.32
CA PHE A 107 -5.32 10.20 0.53
C PHE A 107 -5.72 9.87 -0.91
N PHE A 108 -6.82 9.14 -1.14
CA PHE A 108 -7.30 8.84 -2.49
C PHE A 108 -7.75 10.08 -3.25
N ARG A 109 -8.41 11.04 -2.59
CA ARG A 109 -8.72 12.35 -3.21
C ARG A 109 -7.45 13.05 -3.67
N ARG A 110 -6.40 13.05 -2.87
CA ARG A 110 -5.10 13.65 -3.22
C ARG A 110 -4.47 12.94 -4.43
N LEU A 111 -4.47 11.60 -4.45
CA LEU A 111 -3.95 10.82 -5.59
C LEU A 111 -4.74 11.08 -6.87
N ILE A 112 -6.07 11.19 -6.80
CA ILE A 112 -6.91 11.47 -7.97
C ILE A 112 -6.63 12.87 -8.51
N ARG A 113 -6.54 13.88 -7.63
CA ARG A 113 -6.16 15.25 -8.01
C ARG A 113 -4.79 15.29 -8.68
N LEU A 114 -3.79 14.64 -8.07
CA LEU A 114 -2.45 14.56 -8.63
C LEU A 114 -2.44 13.85 -9.99
N GLY A 115 -3.15 12.73 -10.13
CA GLY A 115 -3.29 12.03 -11.39
C GLY A 115 -3.85 12.92 -12.50
N ARG A 116 -4.93 13.67 -12.23
CA ARG A 116 -5.50 14.61 -13.20
C ARG A 116 -4.46 15.62 -13.68
N THR A 117 -3.64 16.14 -12.78
CA THR A 117 -2.61 17.11 -13.12
C THR A 117 -1.40 16.53 -13.88
N MET A 118 -1.30 15.21 -13.93
CA MET A 118 -0.30 14.46 -14.71
C MET A 118 -0.92 13.82 -15.96
N ASN A 119 -2.15 14.21 -16.33
CA ASN A 119 -2.91 13.62 -17.43
C ASN A 119 -3.11 12.11 -17.28
N MET A 120 -3.28 11.65 -16.03
CA MET A 120 -3.55 10.26 -15.68
C MET A 120 -4.98 10.12 -15.14
N CYS A 121 -5.67 9.06 -15.54
CA CYS A 121 -6.96 8.73 -14.97
C CYS A 121 -6.79 7.79 -13.78
N VAL A 122 -7.12 8.29 -12.58
CA VAL A 122 -7.09 7.53 -11.34
C VAL A 122 -8.52 7.25 -10.88
N TYR A 123 -8.80 5.99 -10.53
CA TYR A 123 -10.08 5.58 -9.98
C TYR A 123 -9.90 4.49 -8.93
N VAL A 124 -10.86 4.41 -8.00
CA VAL A 124 -10.88 3.43 -6.92
C VAL A 124 -11.97 2.39 -7.19
N PHE A 125 -11.70 1.11 -6.94
CA PHE A 125 -12.65 0.03 -7.19
C PHE A 125 -12.49 -1.15 -6.22
N GLU A 126 -13.55 -1.94 -6.10
CA GLU A 126 -13.56 -3.22 -5.39
C GLU A 126 -13.62 -4.42 -6.34
N ALA A 127 -13.45 -5.63 -5.79
CA ALA A 127 -13.47 -6.87 -6.57
C ALA A 127 -14.82 -7.11 -7.27
N ARG A 128 -15.92 -6.58 -6.71
CA ARG A 128 -17.27 -6.65 -7.31
C ARG A 128 -17.50 -5.65 -8.43
N ASP A 129 -16.67 -4.62 -8.54
CA ASP A 129 -16.82 -3.59 -9.56
C ASP A 129 -16.18 -3.99 -10.90
N VAL A 130 -15.45 -5.12 -10.94
CA VAL A 130 -14.81 -5.63 -12.14
C VAL A 130 -15.80 -6.49 -12.93
N ASP A 131 -16.23 -5.98 -14.08
CA ASP A 131 -16.99 -6.76 -15.06
C ASP A 131 -16.00 -7.55 -15.92
N THR A 132 -15.82 -8.81 -15.53
CA THR A 132 -14.87 -9.71 -16.20
C THR A 132 -15.32 -10.16 -17.59
N ALA A 133 -16.63 -10.13 -17.88
CA ALA A 133 -17.17 -10.48 -19.18
C ALA A 133 -16.91 -9.37 -20.19
N ARG A 134 -17.19 -8.12 -19.80
CA ARG A 134 -17.00 -6.94 -20.67
C ARG A 134 -15.59 -6.37 -20.60
N GLY A 135 -14.77 -6.78 -19.63
CA GLY A 135 -13.41 -6.27 -19.45
C GLY A 135 -13.34 -4.80 -19.05
N VAL A 136 -14.27 -4.33 -18.21
CA VAL A 136 -14.38 -2.95 -17.71
C VAL A 136 -14.43 -2.93 -16.18
N ILE A 137 -14.18 -1.75 -15.60
CA ILE A 137 -14.31 -1.54 -14.16
C ILE A 137 -15.33 -0.43 -13.89
N HIS A 138 -16.32 -0.73 -13.07
CA HIS A 138 -17.31 0.22 -12.55
C HIS A 138 -16.79 0.92 -11.30
N GLY A 139 -15.72 1.70 -11.46
CA GLY A 139 -15.00 2.37 -10.38
C GLY A 139 -15.62 3.69 -9.95
N VAL A 140 -14.95 4.34 -9.00
CA VAL A 140 -15.32 5.66 -8.46
C VAL A 140 -14.12 6.60 -8.57
N THR A 141 -14.34 7.84 -8.97
CA THR A 141 -13.32 8.90 -8.96
C THR A 141 -13.83 10.13 -8.22
N TRP A 142 -12.98 11.13 -8.02
CA TRP A 142 -13.31 12.39 -7.36
C TRP A 142 -13.36 13.52 -8.38
N GLU A 143 -14.46 14.27 -8.38
CA GLU A 143 -14.68 15.45 -9.20
C GLU A 143 -14.92 16.66 -8.29
N GLU A 144 -14.18 17.75 -8.49
CA GLU A 144 -14.41 18.98 -7.73
C GLU A 144 -15.84 19.49 -7.95
N GLY A 145 -16.49 19.95 -6.88
CA GLY A 145 -17.90 20.37 -6.88
C GLY A 145 -18.93 19.24 -6.89
N ARG A 146 -18.61 18.05 -7.44
CA ARG A 146 -19.54 16.89 -7.51
C ARG A 146 -19.25 15.81 -6.47
N GLY A 147 -18.03 15.73 -5.97
CA GLY A 147 -17.59 14.72 -5.02
C GLY A 147 -17.27 13.37 -5.66
N TRP A 148 -17.63 12.27 -4.99
CA TRP A 148 -17.36 10.91 -5.48
C TRP A 148 -18.34 10.51 -6.58
N VAL A 149 -17.85 10.24 -7.78
CA VAL A 149 -18.67 9.90 -8.96
C VAL A 149 -18.36 8.49 -9.43
N ARG A 150 -19.39 7.67 -9.60
CA ARG A 150 -19.28 6.32 -10.17
C ARG A 150 -19.24 6.41 -11.71
N ARG A 151 -18.27 5.74 -12.33
CA ARG A 151 -18.10 5.71 -13.79
C ARG A 151 -17.62 4.35 -14.26
N ARG A 152 -17.64 4.15 -15.58
CA ARG A 152 -17.03 2.99 -16.24
C ARG A 152 -15.65 3.37 -16.76
N PHE A 153 -14.66 2.53 -16.49
CA PHE A 153 -13.26 2.72 -16.87
C PHE A 153 -12.74 1.48 -17.63
N PRO A 154 -11.74 1.63 -18.50
CA PRO A 154 -11.00 0.48 -19.02
C PRO A 154 -10.18 -0.17 -17.91
N LEU A 155 -9.67 -1.39 -18.16
CA LEU A 155 -8.71 -2.01 -17.26
C LEU A 155 -7.49 -1.08 -17.08
N PRO A 156 -6.95 -0.97 -15.86
CA PRO A 156 -5.87 -0.04 -15.61
C PRO A 156 -4.56 -0.54 -16.23
N HIS A 157 -3.65 0.37 -16.53
CA HIS A 157 -2.27 -0.02 -16.82
C HIS A 157 -1.59 -0.50 -15.55
N VAL A 158 -1.84 0.21 -14.45
CA VAL A 158 -1.22 0.02 -13.15
C VAL A 158 -2.27 -0.19 -12.06
N LEU A 159 -2.09 -1.24 -11.26
CA LEU A 159 -2.90 -1.56 -10.09
C LEU A 159 -2.14 -1.15 -8.81
N TYR A 160 -2.75 -0.27 -8.03
CA TYR A 160 -2.33 0.02 -6.66
C TYR A 160 -3.20 -0.77 -5.66
N ASP A 161 -2.67 -1.82 -5.05
CA ASP A 161 -3.42 -2.62 -4.08
C ASP A 161 -3.43 -1.96 -2.69
N ARG A 162 -4.56 -1.42 -2.25
CA ARG A 162 -4.74 -0.80 -0.93
C ARG A 162 -5.83 -1.46 -0.10
N GLY A 163 -6.28 -2.64 -0.53
CA GLY A 163 -7.36 -3.35 0.11
C GLY A 163 -6.88 -4.48 1.01
N MET A 164 -7.83 -5.04 1.75
CA MET A 164 -7.64 -6.27 2.51
C MET A 164 -7.57 -7.46 1.55
N VAL A 165 -6.59 -8.34 1.76
CA VAL A 165 -6.41 -9.55 0.97
C VAL A 165 -7.43 -10.60 1.37
N ASN A 166 -8.14 -11.16 0.39
CA ASN A 166 -8.96 -12.36 0.53
C ASN A 166 -9.03 -13.14 -0.80
N GLY A 167 -9.59 -14.36 -0.80
CA GLY A 167 -9.62 -15.23 -1.98
C GLY A 167 -10.34 -14.65 -3.19
N ARG A 168 -11.37 -13.81 -3.00
CA ARG A 168 -12.04 -13.09 -4.11
C ARG A 168 -11.11 -12.03 -4.71
N VAL A 169 -10.40 -11.29 -3.85
CA VAL A 169 -9.43 -10.28 -4.29
C VAL A 169 -8.31 -10.92 -5.10
N MET A 170 -7.72 -12.00 -4.59
CA MET A 170 -6.64 -12.71 -5.27
C MET A 170 -7.06 -13.19 -6.66
N ARG A 171 -8.28 -13.72 -6.81
CA ARG A 171 -8.82 -14.13 -8.13
C ARG A 171 -8.92 -12.96 -9.11
N ILE A 172 -9.47 -11.83 -8.67
CA ILE A 172 -9.58 -10.63 -9.53
C ILE A 172 -8.21 -10.04 -9.87
N GLN A 173 -7.30 -9.93 -8.90
CA GLN A 173 -5.95 -9.45 -9.16
C GLN A 173 -5.21 -10.37 -10.14
N ASN A 174 -5.36 -11.68 -10.01
CA ASN A 174 -4.78 -12.64 -10.96
C ASN A 174 -5.40 -12.49 -12.36
N TRP A 175 -6.72 -12.29 -12.44
CA TRP A 175 -7.42 -12.05 -13.70
C TRP A 175 -6.94 -10.76 -14.39
N LEU A 176 -6.67 -9.69 -13.63
CA LEU A 176 -6.09 -8.43 -14.11
C LEU A 176 -4.64 -8.65 -14.58
N ARG A 177 -3.80 -9.32 -13.79
CA ARG A 177 -2.39 -9.59 -14.15
C ARG A 177 -2.27 -10.38 -15.45
N ARG A 178 -3.09 -11.41 -15.65
CA ARG A 178 -3.15 -12.19 -16.91
C ARG A 178 -3.53 -11.36 -18.15
N ARG A 179 -4.05 -10.15 -17.95
CA ARG A 179 -4.39 -9.17 -19.01
C ARG A 179 -3.39 -8.02 -19.10
N GLY A 180 -2.20 -8.19 -18.52
CA GLY A 180 -1.11 -7.22 -18.59
C GLY A 180 -1.24 -6.05 -17.63
N VAL A 181 -2.16 -6.07 -16.65
CA VAL A 181 -2.21 -5.05 -15.60
C VAL A 181 -1.00 -5.22 -14.67
N GLN A 182 -0.18 -4.18 -14.56
CA GLN A 182 1.02 -4.19 -13.71
C GLN A 182 0.66 -3.80 -12.28
N GLN A 183 0.98 -4.66 -11.32
CA GLN A 183 0.82 -4.35 -9.90
C GLN A 183 2.17 -3.88 -9.34
N PHE A 184 2.24 -2.68 -8.75
CA PHE A 184 3.52 -2.12 -8.27
C PHE A 184 3.77 -2.29 -6.77
N ASN A 185 2.79 -2.80 -6.02
CA ASN A 185 3.01 -3.22 -4.63
C ASN A 185 2.70 -4.71 -4.46
N ALA A 186 3.74 -5.50 -4.23
CA ALA A 186 3.64 -6.94 -4.04
C ALA A 186 3.22 -7.30 -2.62
N TRP A 187 2.62 -8.48 -2.46
CA TRP A 187 2.35 -9.04 -1.15
C TRP A 187 3.67 -9.52 -0.51
N VAL A 188 4.02 -8.95 0.64
CA VAL A 188 5.31 -9.16 1.33
C VAL A 188 5.36 -10.47 2.14
N GLY A 189 4.30 -11.26 2.16
CA GLY A 189 4.30 -12.53 2.90
C GLY A 189 3.76 -12.45 4.33
N SER A 190 3.87 -13.57 5.05
CA SER A 190 3.61 -13.65 6.49
C SER A 190 4.86 -13.26 7.30
N LYS A 191 4.71 -12.96 8.60
CA LYS A 191 5.86 -12.68 9.47
C LYS A 191 6.91 -13.79 9.45
N TRP A 192 6.46 -15.05 9.37
CA TRP A 192 7.34 -16.19 9.27
C TRP A 192 8.09 -16.26 7.95
N TRP A 193 7.39 -15.97 6.84
CA TRP A 193 8.02 -15.94 5.51
C TRP A 193 9.09 -14.83 5.44
N VAL A 194 8.76 -13.62 5.91
CA VAL A 194 9.70 -12.48 5.93
C VAL A 194 10.92 -12.82 6.79
N TYR A 195 10.71 -13.33 8.01
CA TYR A 195 11.81 -13.77 8.87
C TYR A 195 12.73 -14.76 8.15
N ARG A 196 12.16 -15.79 7.50
CA ARG A 196 12.95 -16.80 6.78
C ARG A 196 13.71 -16.25 5.57
N GLN A 197 13.23 -15.19 4.92
CA GLN A 197 14.00 -14.57 3.84
C GLN A 197 15.13 -13.71 4.41
N MET A 198 14.84 -12.88 5.41
CA MET A 198 15.85 -12.03 6.05
C MET A 198 16.95 -12.86 6.73
N ALA A 199 16.61 -13.99 7.36
CA ALA A 199 17.57 -14.86 8.03
C ALA A 199 18.59 -15.52 7.08
N LYS A 200 18.30 -15.57 5.77
CA LYS A 200 19.23 -16.08 4.76
C LYS A 200 20.25 -15.05 4.29
N VAL A 201 20.05 -13.79 4.67
CA VAL A 201 20.86 -12.65 4.24
C VAL A 201 21.75 -12.25 5.43
N PRO A 202 23.06 -12.57 5.42
CA PRO A 202 23.92 -12.42 6.60
C PRO A 202 23.93 -11.02 7.21
N GLU A 203 23.89 -9.98 6.37
CA GLU A 203 23.83 -8.58 6.77
C GLU A 203 22.52 -8.21 7.49
N LEU A 204 21.41 -8.89 7.19
CA LEU A 204 20.10 -8.68 7.83
C LEU A 204 19.86 -9.61 9.02
N ALA A 205 20.48 -10.79 9.04
CA ALA A 205 20.28 -11.80 10.08
C ALA A 205 20.59 -11.29 11.49
N ARG A 206 21.55 -10.37 11.62
CA ARG A 206 21.92 -9.73 12.91
C ARG A 206 20.84 -8.78 13.46
N TYR A 207 19.96 -8.26 12.60
CA TYR A 207 18.94 -7.25 12.96
C TYR A 207 17.57 -7.86 13.26
N ILE A 208 17.39 -9.17 13.06
CA ILE A 208 16.12 -9.85 13.35
C ILE A 208 16.25 -10.69 14.63
N PRO A 209 15.25 -10.65 15.53
CA PRO A 209 15.29 -11.45 16.74
C PRO A 209 15.07 -12.92 16.38
N GLU A 210 15.67 -13.80 17.17
CA GLU A 210 15.41 -15.23 17.08
C GLU A 210 13.90 -15.52 17.06
N THR A 211 13.46 -16.32 16.10
CA THR A 211 12.05 -16.64 15.93
C THR A 211 11.83 -18.14 15.85
N VAL A 212 11.01 -18.67 16.76
CA VAL A 212 10.64 -20.09 16.81
C VAL A 212 9.16 -20.25 16.51
N VAL A 213 8.79 -21.28 15.76
CA VAL A 213 7.39 -21.66 15.57
C VAL A 213 6.92 -22.45 16.79
N LEU A 214 5.90 -21.96 17.48
CA LEU A 214 5.26 -22.65 18.59
C LEU A 214 4.49 -23.87 18.05
N ARG A 215 4.95 -25.07 18.42
CA ARG A 215 4.28 -26.35 18.13
C ARG A 215 3.87 -27.08 19.40
N ARG A 216 4.62 -26.90 20.49
CA ARG A 216 4.42 -27.57 21.77
C ARG A 216 4.85 -26.69 22.93
N THR A 217 4.41 -27.04 24.14
CA THR A 217 4.75 -26.31 25.38
C THR A 217 6.25 -26.20 25.60
N ALA A 218 7.03 -27.21 25.22
CA ALA A 218 8.48 -27.20 25.32
C ALA A 218 9.14 -26.03 24.54
N ASP A 219 8.57 -25.60 23.42
CA ASP A 219 9.13 -24.51 22.60
C ASP A 219 9.00 -23.17 23.34
N LEU A 220 7.84 -22.93 23.98
CA LEU A 220 7.61 -21.76 24.81
C LEU A 220 8.49 -21.78 26.05
N ALA A 221 8.59 -22.93 26.73
CA ALA A 221 9.42 -23.08 27.91
C ALA A 221 10.91 -22.83 27.61
N ALA A 222 11.42 -23.34 26.48
CA ALA A 222 12.80 -23.13 26.06
C ALA A 222 13.09 -21.64 25.76
N MET A 223 12.19 -20.97 25.04
CA MET A 223 12.31 -19.54 24.75
C MET A 223 12.24 -18.68 26.02
N LEU A 224 11.36 -19.02 26.96
CA LEU A 224 11.28 -18.34 28.26
C LEU A 224 12.53 -18.55 29.13
N ARG A 225 13.09 -19.77 29.16
CA ARG A 225 14.33 -20.03 29.91
C ARG A 225 15.50 -19.21 29.40
N ARG A 226 15.63 -19.07 28.08
CA ARG A 226 16.74 -18.35 27.46
C ARG A 226 16.59 -16.83 27.51
N HIS A 227 15.37 -16.31 27.33
CA HIS A 227 15.15 -14.87 27.12
C HIS A 227 14.40 -14.19 28.28
N GLY A 228 13.84 -14.95 29.22
CA GLY A 228 13.04 -14.46 30.35
C GLY A 228 11.65 -13.94 29.95
N THR A 229 11.57 -13.07 28.93
CA THR A 229 10.32 -12.50 28.42
C THR A 229 10.21 -12.65 26.91
N VAL A 230 9.06 -13.13 26.43
CA VAL A 230 8.83 -13.42 25.01
C VAL A 230 7.49 -12.87 24.52
N TYR A 231 7.47 -12.47 23.26
CA TYR A 231 6.25 -12.24 22.49
C TYR A 231 5.78 -13.52 21.82
N VAL A 232 4.49 -13.83 21.93
CA VAL A 232 3.83 -14.88 21.11
C VAL A 232 2.79 -14.24 20.21
N LYS A 233 2.95 -14.41 18.89
CA LYS A 233 2.10 -13.75 17.89
C LYS A 233 1.83 -14.65 16.68
N ALA A 234 0.64 -14.56 16.10
CA ALA A 234 0.33 -15.29 14.89
C ALA A 234 1.20 -14.82 13.71
N ALA A 235 1.67 -15.75 12.88
CA ALA A 235 2.46 -15.45 11.68
C ALA A 235 1.69 -14.55 10.71
N GLY A 236 0.38 -14.77 10.58
CA GLY A 236 -0.54 -13.91 9.84
C GLY A 236 -1.34 -12.98 10.76
N GLY A 237 -1.70 -11.79 10.28
CA GLY A 237 -2.45 -10.77 11.05
C GLY A 237 -1.63 -9.51 11.31
N GLY A 238 -2.28 -8.46 11.81
CA GLY A 238 -1.67 -7.14 12.02
C GLY A 238 -2.43 -6.33 13.07
N LYS A 239 -2.15 -5.03 13.15
CA LYS A 239 -2.78 -4.07 14.07
C LYS A 239 -2.57 -4.37 15.56
N GLY A 240 -1.54 -5.15 15.91
CA GLY A 240 -1.25 -5.46 17.31
C GLY A 240 -2.29 -6.36 17.99
N ILE A 241 -3.20 -6.99 17.25
CA ILE A 241 -4.26 -7.87 17.78
C ILE A 241 -3.70 -9.27 18.04
N GLY A 242 -4.06 -9.86 19.18
CA GLY A 242 -3.72 -11.24 19.52
C GLY A 242 -2.23 -11.43 19.81
N ILE A 243 -1.55 -10.37 20.28
CA ILE A 243 -0.15 -10.44 20.69
C ILE A 243 -0.12 -10.74 22.18
N TRP A 244 0.61 -11.80 22.53
CA TRP A 244 0.89 -12.19 23.91
C TRP A 244 2.29 -11.73 24.29
N LEU A 245 2.45 -11.24 25.51
CA LEU A 245 3.71 -10.97 26.16
C LEU A 245 3.76 -11.84 27.42
N ILE A 246 4.71 -12.77 27.47
CA ILE A 246 4.81 -13.77 28.55
C ILE A 246 6.17 -13.61 29.21
N THR A 247 6.19 -13.44 30.52
CA THR A 247 7.38 -13.26 31.35
C THR A 247 7.47 -14.40 32.35
N ALA A 248 8.59 -15.11 32.35
CA ALA A 248 8.88 -16.11 33.38
C ALA A 248 8.98 -15.42 34.75
N ASP A 249 8.40 -16.02 35.79
CA ASP A 249 8.35 -15.42 37.13
C ASP A 249 9.43 -15.94 38.09
N GLY A 250 10.34 -16.77 37.59
CA GLY A 250 11.43 -17.39 38.36
C GLY A 250 10.99 -18.48 39.34
N ARG A 251 9.68 -18.75 39.48
CA ARG A 251 9.10 -19.67 40.47
C ARG A 251 8.29 -20.80 39.82
N GLY A 252 8.67 -21.18 38.60
CA GLY A 252 7.98 -22.19 37.81
C GLY A 252 6.68 -21.74 37.15
N GLY A 253 6.36 -20.44 37.17
CA GLY A 253 5.21 -19.88 36.49
C GLY A 253 5.55 -18.73 35.53
N CYS A 254 4.52 -18.05 35.07
CA CYS A 254 4.64 -16.88 34.21
C CYS A 254 3.55 -15.85 34.49
N VAL A 255 3.90 -14.59 34.23
CA VAL A 255 2.94 -13.49 34.07
C VAL A 255 2.72 -13.29 32.58
N TYR A 256 1.47 -13.21 32.15
CA TYR A 256 1.13 -12.95 30.76
C TYR A 256 0.26 -11.72 30.60
N ARG A 257 0.41 -11.05 29.45
CA ARG A 257 -0.50 -10.03 28.95
C ARG A 257 -0.84 -10.33 27.50
N TYR A 258 -2.07 -10.05 27.08
CA TYR A 258 -2.43 -10.18 25.67
C TYR A 258 -3.39 -9.09 25.20
N THR A 259 -3.37 -8.82 23.90
CA THR A 259 -4.33 -7.92 23.24
C THR A 259 -5.49 -8.68 22.62
N ASP A 260 -6.72 -8.24 22.90
CA ASP A 260 -7.91 -8.77 22.22
C ASP A 260 -8.15 -8.12 20.84
N ALA A 261 -9.27 -8.46 20.20
CA ALA A 261 -9.66 -7.92 18.89
C ALA A 261 -9.90 -6.40 18.88
N ARG A 262 -10.15 -5.81 20.05
CA ARG A 262 -10.33 -4.35 20.25
C ARG A 262 -9.05 -3.70 20.79
N CYS A 263 -7.92 -4.42 20.77
CA CYS A 263 -6.64 -3.99 21.35
C CYS A 263 -6.70 -3.66 22.85
N ARG A 264 -7.67 -4.22 23.59
CA ARG A 264 -7.67 -4.10 25.05
C ARG A 264 -6.65 -5.08 25.63
N ILE A 265 -5.97 -4.64 26.68
CA ILE A 265 -4.95 -5.42 27.35
C ILE A 265 -5.60 -6.21 28.47
N HIS A 266 -5.40 -7.52 28.42
CA HIS A 266 -5.76 -8.45 29.47
C HIS A 266 -4.48 -9.05 30.05
N GLY A 267 -4.51 -9.56 31.27
CA GLY A 267 -3.36 -10.21 31.85
C GLY A 267 -3.70 -11.09 33.04
N GLY A 268 -2.73 -11.88 33.45
CA GLY A 268 -2.85 -12.81 34.56
C GLY A 268 -1.53 -13.48 34.89
N ARG A 269 -1.56 -14.40 35.85
CA ARG A 269 -0.43 -15.23 36.23
C ARG A 269 -0.88 -16.69 36.21
N THR A 270 -0.02 -17.58 35.70
CA THR A 270 -0.30 -19.02 35.68
C THR A 270 1.00 -19.81 35.78
N ARG A 271 0.92 -21.01 36.36
CA ARG A 271 1.98 -22.02 36.28
C ARG A 271 1.76 -22.99 35.10
N ASP A 272 0.55 -23.00 34.56
CA ASP A 272 0.19 -23.87 33.45
C ASP A 272 0.50 -23.21 32.09
N LEU A 273 1.73 -23.41 31.62
CA LEU A 273 2.12 -23.05 30.25
C LEU A 273 1.35 -23.87 29.20
N SER A 274 0.92 -25.09 29.53
CA SER A 274 0.24 -25.97 28.59
C SER A 274 -1.15 -25.45 28.24
N GLY A 275 -1.87 -24.86 29.19
CA GLY A 275 -3.15 -24.19 28.95
C GLY A 275 -3.03 -22.97 28.01
N ILE A 276 -1.99 -22.15 28.18
CA ILE A 276 -1.71 -21.03 27.25
C ILE A 276 -1.47 -21.58 25.84
N VAL A 277 -0.60 -22.59 25.71
CA VAL A 277 -0.24 -23.16 24.41
C VAL A 277 -1.43 -23.87 23.76
N GLY A 278 -2.22 -24.63 24.52
CA GLY A 278 -3.43 -25.30 24.04
C GLY A 278 -4.45 -24.29 23.49
N MET A 279 -4.67 -23.18 24.19
CA MET A 279 -5.55 -22.11 23.70
C MET A 279 -5.03 -21.42 22.43
N LEU A 280 -3.71 -21.25 22.30
CA LEU A 280 -3.12 -20.67 21.09
C LEU A 280 -3.24 -21.65 19.91
N LEU A 281 -2.90 -22.92 20.12
CA LEU A 281 -2.88 -23.95 19.07
C LEU A 281 -4.27 -24.43 18.66
N SER A 282 -5.30 -24.29 19.51
CA SER A 282 -6.69 -24.57 19.14
C SER A 282 -7.25 -23.62 18.09
N ARG A 283 -6.59 -22.47 17.85
CA ARG A 283 -7.02 -21.50 16.85
C ARG A 283 -6.60 -21.96 15.45
N PRO A 284 -7.56 -22.21 14.54
CA PRO A 284 -7.26 -22.85 13.26
C PRO A 284 -6.36 -22.00 12.34
N ARG A 285 -5.49 -22.70 11.60
CA ARG A 285 -4.80 -22.23 10.37
C ARG A 285 -3.84 -21.05 10.53
N ARG A 286 -3.22 -20.84 11.69
CA ARG A 286 -2.14 -19.84 11.84
C ARG A 286 -1.00 -20.38 12.71
N PRO A 287 0.22 -20.56 12.18
CA PRO A 287 1.35 -20.86 13.03
C PRO A 287 1.58 -19.67 13.98
N TRP A 288 1.87 -19.98 15.23
CA TRP A 288 2.25 -18.99 16.24
C TRP A 288 3.77 -18.90 16.29
N LEU A 289 4.27 -17.69 16.43
CA LEU A 289 5.70 -17.38 16.49
C LEU A 289 6.04 -16.87 17.87
N ILE A 290 7.14 -17.35 18.41
CA ILE A 290 7.74 -16.92 19.67
C ILE A 290 8.99 -16.11 19.33
N GLN A 291 9.09 -14.91 19.90
CA GLN A 291 10.25 -14.02 19.74
C GLN A 291 10.63 -13.44 21.09
N PRO A 292 11.92 -13.21 21.38
CA PRO A 292 12.33 -12.48 22.57
C PRO A 292 11.70 -11.08 22.59
N LYS A 293 11.46 -10.55 23.78
CA LYS A 293 11.10 -9.14 23.94
C LYS A 293 12.32 -8.29 23.59
N ILE A 294 12.11 -7.33 22.68
CA ILE A 294 13.07 -6.27 22.43
C ILE A 294 12.70 -5.10 23.34
N ASP A 295 13.67 -4.62 24.12
CA ASP A 295 13.50 -3.41 24.93
C ASP A 295 13.58 -2.17 24.05
N LEU A 296 12.42 -1.82 23.49
CA LEU A 296 12.27 -0.64 22.65
C LEU A 296 12.51 0.64 23.47
N LEU A 297 13.15 1.61 22.82
CA LEU A 297 13.29 2.96 23.32
C LEU A 297 11.93 3.57 23.64
N ARG A 298 11.92 4.43 24.65
CA ARG A 298 10.72 5.08 25.15
C ARG A 298 10.92 6.57 25.12
N HIS A 299 9.94 7.29 24.61
CA HIS A 299 9.87 8.73 24.74
C HIS A 299 8.76 9.10 25.72
N ARG A 300 9.13 9.76 26.82
CA ARG A 300 8.20 10.12 27.92
C ARG A 300 7.38 8.91 28.40
N GLY A 301 8.05 7.78 28.59
CA GLY A 301 7.46 6.51 29.03
C GLY A 301 6.67 5.74 27.96
N ARG A 302 6.57 6.24 26.73
CA ARG A 302 5.85 5.60 25.60
C ARG A 302 6.85 4.96 24.64
N ILE A 303 6.69 3.66 24.37
CA ILE A 303 7.54 2.97 23.39
C ILE A 303 7.39 3.62 22.01
N PHE A 304 8.47 3.69 21.24
CA PHE A 304 8.41 4.08 19.84
C PHE A 304 9.14 3.10 18.94
N ASP A 305 8.75 3.08 17.66
CA ASP A 305 9.48 2.39 16.60
C ASP A 305 9.79 3.35 15.45
N VAL A 306 10.78 3.00 14.64
CA VAL A 306 11.17 3.79 13.46
C VAL A 306 10.49 3.22 12.23
N ARG A 307 9.95 4.10 11.39
CA ARG A 307 9.39 3.75 10.09
C ARG A 307 10.16 4.46 9.00
N VAL A 308 10.75 3.66 8.11
CA VAL A 308 11.40 4.12 6.89
C VAL A 308 10.48 3.82 5.70
N LEU A 309 10.36 4.79 4.80
CA LEU A 309 9.68 4.65 3.51
C LEU A 309 10.75 4.51 2.44
N VAL A 310 10.77 3.35 1.80
CA VAL A 310 11.61 3.08 0.62
C VAL A 310 10.70 3.01 -0.60
N GLN A 311 11.06 3.75 -1.65
CA GLN A 311 10.30 3.82 -2.90
C GLN A 311 11.26 3.81 -4.08
N ARG A 312 10.81 3.27 -5.22
CA ARG A 312 11.52 3.45 -6.48
C ARG A 312 11.30 4.87 -6.98
N ASP A 313 12.37 5.53 -7.39
CA ASP A 313 12.32 6.84 -8.05
C ASP A 313 11.87 6.70 -9.52
N GLY A 314 11.93 7.81 -10.28
CA GLY A 314 11.56 7.84 -11.70
C GLY A 314 12.44 6.96 -12.61
N GLU A 315 13.61 6.55 -12.14
CA GLU A 315 14.54 5.66 -12.85
C GLU A 315 14.43 4.20 -12.38
N GLY A 316 13.57 3.94 -11.41
CA GLY A 316 13.36 2.60 -10.86
C GLY A 316 14.32 2.23 -9.71
N VAL A 317 15.16 3.17 -9.26
CA VAL A 317 16.14 2.96 -8.19
C VAL A 317 15.48 3.15 -6.82
N LEU A 318 15.74 2.23 -5.90
CA LEU A 318 15.21 2.32 -4.53
C LEU A 318 15.90 3.47 -3.78
N ARG A 319 15.09 4.37 -3.22
CA ARG A 319 15.54 5.48 -2.38
C ARG A 319 14.67 5.60 -1.14
N VAL A 320 15.27 6.10 -0.06
CA VAL A 320 14.52 6.50 1.12
C VAL A 320 13.81 7.83 0.84
N THR A 321 12.48 7.84 0.97
CA THR A 321 11.65 9.03 0.75
C THR A 321 11.03 9.59 2.02
N GLY A 322 11.27 8.95 3.16
CA GLY A 322 10.90 9.48 4.46
C GLY A 322 11.24 8.55 5.60
N THR A 323 11.71 9.13 6.69
CA THR A 323 12.03 8.43 7.93
C THR A 323 11.37 9.16 9.09
N GLY A 324 10.69 8.42 9.96
CA GLY A 324 10.02 9.01 11.12
C GLY A 324 9.79 8.01 12.23
N ALA A 325 9.76 8.52 13.46
CA ALA A 325 9.43 7.74 14.64
C ALA A 325 7.92 7.71 14.87
N ARG A 326 7.43 6.56 15.32
CA ARG A 326 6.04 6.29 15.67
C ARG A 326 5.96 6.04 17.16
N VAL A 327 5.49 7.01 17.91
CA VAL A 327 5.35 6.93 19.37
C VAL A 327 4.02 6.28 19.70
N GLY A 328 4.04 5.14 20.40
CA GLY A 328 2.86 4.39 20.78
C GLY A 328 2.05 5.05 21.91
N ARG A 329 0.91 4.43 22.25
CA ARG A 329 0.07 4.87 23.38
C ARG A 329 0.76 4.56 24.72
N ARG A 330 0.63 5.45 25.71
CA ARG A 330 1.10 5.23 27.09
C ARG A 330 0.53 3.92 27.66
N GLY A 331 1.39 3.13 28.31
CA GLY A 331 1.02 1.85 28.93
C GLY A 331 0.88 0.67 27.96
N SER A 332 0.95 0.90 26.64
CA SER A 332 0.91 -0.18 25.65
C SER A 332 2.25 -0.91 25.57
N PHE A 333 2.21 -2.25 25.48
CA PHE A 333 3.38 -3.07 25.16
C PHE A 333 3.54 -3.34 23.66
N VAL A 334 2.69 -2.73 22.83
CA VAL A 334 2.76 -2.72 21.36
C VAL A 334 2.76 -1.28 20.83
N SER A 335 3.66 -0.94 19.90
CA SER A 335 3.87 0.42 19.37
C SER A 335 2.80 0.88 18.37
N ASN A 336 1.63 0.26 18.36
CA ASN A 336 0.67 0.42 17.27
C ASN A 336 -0.05 1.79 17.30
N ILE A 337 0.15 2.61 16.27
CA ILE A 337 -0.48 3.94 16.10
C ILE A 337 -2.01 3.89 16.03
N TYR A 338 -2.61 2.79 15.58
CA TYR A 338 -4.09 2.68 15.48
C TYR A 338 -4.82 2.89 16.82
N GLY A 339 -4.11 2.93 17.95
CA GLY A 339 -4.64 3.29 19.28
C GLY A 339 -4.33 4.71 19.76
N GLY A 340 -3.89 5.64 18.89
CA GLY A 340 -3.60 7.04 19.24
C GLY A 340 -2.10 7.34 19.44
N GLY A 341 -1.26 6.95 18.48
CA GLY A 341 0.18 7.28 18.47
C GLY A 341 0.54 8.52 17.65
N ASP A 342 1.71 9.10 17.91
CA ASP A 342 2.20 10.34 17.27
C ASP A 342 3.34 10.04 16.27
N ALA A 343 3.41 10.81 15.17
CA ALA A 343 4.56 10.82 14.28
C ALA A 343 5.55 11.93 14.71
N ARG A 344 6.84 11.59 14.81
CA ARG A 344 7.91 12.53 15.19
C ARG A 344 9.10 12.41 14.22
N ARG A 345 9.90 13.48 14.13
CA ARG A 345 11.22 13.42 13.48
C ARG A 345 12.13 12.50 14.29
N LEU A 346 12.97 11.74 13.61
CA LEU A 346 13.78 10.70 14.25
C LEU A 346 14.97 11.29 15.00
N GLU A 347 15.73 12.18 14.36
CA GLU A 347 16.99 12.68 14.91
C GLU A 347 16.82 13.42 16.24
N PRO A 348 15.86 14.35 16.42
CA PRO A 348 15.64 14.99 17.72
C PRO A 348 15.27 13.97 18.80
N LEU A 349 14.55 12.91 18.43
CA LEU A 349 14.15 11.87 19.36
C LEU A 349 15.34 11.00 19.79
N LEU A 350 16.25 10.70 18.86
CA LEU A 350 17.49 9.98 19.18
C LEU A 350 18.40 10.82 20.06
N GLN A 351 18.51 12.13 19.81
CA GLN A 351 19.28 13.04 20.67
C GLN A 351 18.72 13.08 22.10
N GLU A 352 17.40 13.24 22.25
CA GLU A 352 16.75 13.31 23.57
C GLU A 352 16.84 11.98 24.34
N GLU A 353 16.58 10.85 23.69
CA GLU A 353 16.44 9.55 24.40
C GLU A 353 17.75 8.75 24.53
N LEU A 354 18.75 9.05 23.72
CA LEU A 354 20.06 8.37 23.76
C LEU A 354 21.21 9.31 24.12
N GLY A 355 20.95 10.61 24.31
CA GLY A 355 22.00 11.60 24.61
C GLY A 355 22.99 11.81 23.46
N LEU A 356 22.58 11.54 22.22
CA LEU A 356 23.42 11.70 21.05
C LEU A 356 23.53 13.17 20.65
N ASP A 357 24.66 13.56 20.09
CA ASP A 357 24.77 14.82 19.35
C ASP A 357 24.06 14.72 17.97
N ALA A 358 24.03 15.84 17.24
CA ALA A 358 23.37 15.92 15.95
C ALA A 358 24.00 15.00 14.89
N ASP A 359 25.32 14.86 14.88
CA ASP A 359 26.05 14.07 13.89
C ASP A 359 25.91 12.57 14.16
N GLN A 360 25.97 12.18 15.42
CA GLN A 360 25.70 10.82 15.90
C GLN A 360 24.26 10.39 15.59
N ALA A 361 23.28 11.25 15.86
CA ALA A 361 21.88 10.96 15.54
C ALA A 361 21.64 10.84 14.03
N ALA A 362 22.29 11.69 13.22
CA ALA A 362 22.25 11.61 11.77
C ALA A 362 22.94 10.34 11.24
N ALA A 363 24.07 9.95 11.83
CA ALA A 363 24.77 8.71 11.48
C ALA A 363 23.92 7.47 11.78
N MET A 364 23.30 7.41 12.95
CA MET A 364 22.40 6.32 13.32
C MET A 364 21.17 6.26 12.40
N ARG A 365 20.60 7.42 12.03
CA ARG A 365 19.53 7.47 11.03
C ARG A 365 19.99 6.88 9.69
N ARG A 366 21.19 7.23 9.21
CA ARG A 366 21.74 6.70 7.94
C ARG A 366 21.94 5.19 8.00
N GLU A 367 22.39 4.65 9.14
CA GLU A 367 22.50 3.20 9.33
C GLU A 367 21.12 2.53 9.24
N ILE A 368 20.11 3.06 9.94
CA ILE A 368 18.72 2.57 9.89
C ILE A 368 18.18 2.60 8.45
N GLU A 369 18.45 3.67 7.72
CA GLU A 369 18.06 3.83 6.32
C GLU A 369 18.78 2.84 5.40
N GLY A 370 20.06 2.57 5.63
CA GLY A 370 20.83 1.54 4.92
C GLY A 370 20.28 0.13 5.13
N VAL A 371 19.94 -0.23 6.37
CA VAL A 371 19.27 -1.51 6.66
C VAL A 371 17.92 -1.59 5.96
N ALA A 372 17.13 -0.51 5.97
CA ALA A 372 15.83 -0.48 5.29
C ALA A 372 15.96 -0.65 3.76
N LEU A 373 17.01 -0.08 3.14
CA LEU A 373 17.31 -0.29 1.73
C LEU A 373 17.74 -1.73 1.44
N ALA A 374 18.55 -2.35 2.29
CA ALA A 374 18.94 -3.75 2.13
C ALA A 374 17.77 -4.73 2.26
N VAL A 375 16.72 -4.37 3.00
CA VAL A 375 15.47 -5.15 3.12
C VAL A 375 14.57 -5.03 1.88
N ALA A 376 14.61 -3.88 1.18
CA ALA A 376 13.69 -3.52 0.09
C ALA A 376 14.14 -4.10 -1.26
#